data_AF-A0A2V2S2Y8-F1
#
_entry.id   AF-A0A2V2S2Y8-F1
#
_cell.length_a   1.000
_cell.length_b   1.000
_cell.length_c   1.000
_cell.angle_alpha   90.00
_cell.angle_beta   90.00
_cell.angle_gamma   90.00
#
_symmetry.space_group_name_H-M   'P 1'
#
loop_
_entity.id
_entity.type
_entity.pdbx_description
1 polymer ?
#
loop_
_entity_poly.entity_id
_entity_poly.type
_entity_poly.pdbx_seq_one_letter_code
_entity_poly.pdbx_strand_id
1 'polypeptide(L)' 'MNTDEHIKQNDRGQMLNYLRLTKLRVGLILNFKQSKLEWERIVL' A
#
# COMPACT_ATOMS: atom_id res chain seq x y z
N MET A 1 -2.70 22.68 -3.52
CA MET A 1 -1.71 21.58 -3.48
C MET A 1 -2.27 20.56 -2.50
N ASN A 2 -2.97 19.52 -2.97
CA ASN A 2 -3.63 18.56 -2.08
C ASN A 2 -2.57 17.62 -1.53
N THR A 3 -2.29 17.74 -0.24
CA THR A 3 -1.34 16.89 0.47
C THR A 3 -1.94 15.49 0.54
N ASP A 4 -1.34 14.52 -0.14
CA ASP A 4 -1.81 13.14 -0.11
C ASP A 4 -1.55 12.51 1.27
N GLU A 5 -2.57 12.42 2.11
CA GLU A 5 -2.43 12.06 3.53
C GLU A 5 -2.69 10.57 3.83
N HIS A 6 -3.28 9.82 2.90
CA HIS A 6 -3.80 8.46 3.11
C HIS A 6 -3.36 7.45 2.02
N ILE A 7 -3.48 6.15 2.32
CA ILE A 7 -3.20 5.07 1.36
C ILE A 7 -4.26 5.08 0.24
N LYS A 8 -3.82 5.19 -1.01
CA LYS A 8 -4.66 5.35 -2.19
C LYS A 8 -4.87 4.06 -2.98
N GLN A 9 -5.87 4.07 -3.86
CA GLN A 9 -6.13 2.94 -4.75
C GLN A 9 -4.93 2.62 -5.65
N ASN A 10 -4.17 3.64 -6.06
CA ASN A 10 -2.94 3.45 -6.84
C ASN A 10 -1.87 2.69 -6.06
N ASP A 11 -1.72 2.94 -4.75
CA ASP A 11 -0.74 2.23 -3.90
C ASP A 11 -1.11 0.75 -3.78
N ARG A 12 -2.41 0.45 -3.63
CA ARG A 12 -2.95 -0.92 -3.64
C ARG A 12 -2.72 -1.61 -4.97
N GLY A 13 -2.97 -0.91 -6.09
CA GLY A 13 -2.72 -1.43 -7.44
C GLY A 13 -1.25 -1.75 -7.69
N GLN A 14 -0.34 -0.88 -7.26
CA GLN A 14 1.09 -1.14 -7.32
C GLN A 14 1.48 -2.37 -6.47
N MET A 15 1.00 -2.47 -5.24
CA MET A 15 1.28 -3.62 -4.38
C MET A 15 0.78 -4.93 -5.01
N LEU A 16 -0.42 -4.96 -5.60
CA LEU A 16 -0.91 -6.13 -6.33
C LEU A 16 0.00 -6.51 -7.51
N ASN A 17 0.51 -5.54 -8.26
CA ASN A 17 1.47 -5.80 -9.33
C ASN A 17 2.77 -6.41 -8.79
N TYR A 18 3.31 -5.86 -7.70
CA TYR A 18 4.51 -6.42 -7.06
C TYR A 18 4.29 -7.85 -6.56
N LEU A 19 3.15 -8.14 -5.94
CA LEU A 19 2.82 -9.49 -5.48
C LEU A 19 2.73 -10.48 -6.66
N ARG A 20 2.08 -10.10 -7.78
CA ARG A 20 2.02 -10.92 -9.00
C ARG A 20 3.42 -11.20 -9.57
N LEU A 21 4.26 -10.18 -9.69
CA LEU A 21 5.60 -10.29 -10.27
C LEU A 21 6.54 -11.16 -9.41
N THR A 22 6.48 -10.98 -8.09
CA THR A 22 7.34 -11.70 -7.14
C THR A 22 6.80 -13.07 -6.75
N LYS A 23 5.59 -13.42 -7.21
CA LYS A 23 4.87 -14.66 -6.84
C LYS A 23 4.65 -14.79 -5.33
N LEU A 24 4.58 -13.67 -4.62
CA LEU A 24 4.24 -13.60 -3.19
C LEU A 24 2.72 -13.47 -3.01
N ARG A 25 2.21 -13.95 -1.88
CA ARG A 25 0.76 -13.97 -1.59
C ARG A 25 0.28 -12.79 -0.76
N VAL A 26 1.17 -12.15 0.01
CA VAL A 26 0.80 -11.12 0.99
C VAL A 26 1.80 -9.98 0.91
N GLY A 27 1.27 -8.76 0.92
CA GLY A 27 2.03 -7.52 0.99
C GLY A 27 1.52 -6.61 2.11
N LEU A 28 2.38 -5.71 2.57
CA LEU A 28 2.07 -4.71 3.60
C LEU A 28 2.38 -3.32 3.05
N ILE A 29 1.40 -2.41 3.10
CA ILE A 29 1.58 -1.00 2.79
C ILE A 29 1.63 -0.25 4.12
N LEU A 30 2.66 0.57 4.32
CA LEU A 30 2.84 1.40 5.52
C LEU A 30 2.87 2.88 5.11
N ASN A 31 2.01 3.70 5.69
CA ASN A 31 2.00 5.15 5.50
C ASN A 31 2.59 5.83 6.75
N PHE A 32 3.80 6.35 6.61
CA PHE A 32 4.55 7.05 7.67
C PHE A 32 4.30 8.56 7.71
N LYS A 33 3.38 9.09 6.89
CA LYS A 33 3.13 10.53 6.78
C LYS A 33 2.31 11.09 7.95
N GLN A 34 1.55 10.24 8.63
CA GLN A 34 0.74 10.60 9.78
C GLN A 34 1.42 10.19 11.09
N SER A 35 1.11 10.90 12.18
CA SER A 35 1.59 10.57 13.52
C SER A 35 1.07 9.21 14.02
N LYS A 36 -0.12 8.82 13.54
CA LYS A 36 -0.65 7.47 13.68
C LYS A 36 -0.29 6.65 12.44
N LEU A 37 0.37 5.51 12.63
CA LEU A 37 0.67 4.60 11.54
C LEU A 37 -0.63 4.11 10.89
N GLU A 38 -0.82 4.47 9.63
CA GLU A 38 -1.82 3.88 8.74
C GLU A 38 -1.15 2.75 7.97
N TRP A 39 -1.79 1.59 7.91
CA TRP A 39 -1.25 0.44 7.21
C TRP A 39 -2.35 -0.45 6.65
N GLU A 40 -2.02 -1.18 5.59
CA GLU A 40 -2.92 -2.14 4.98
C GLU A 40 -2.21 -3.44 4.59
N ARG A 41 -2.86 -4.57 4.86
CA ARG A 41 -2.46 -5.88 4.34
C ARG A 41 -3.18 -6.14 3.03
N ILE A 42 -2.42 -6.42 1.98
CA ILE A 42 -2.94 -6.81 0.67
C ILE A 42 -2.70 -8.30 0.46
N VAL A 43 -3.70 -9.00 -0.05
CA VAL A 43 -3.63 -10.44 -0.40
C VAL A 43 -3.94 -10.57 -1.89
N LEU A 44 -3.17 -11.42 -2.58
CA LEU A 44 -3.33 -11.71 -4.01
C LEU A 44 -4.61 -12.50 -4.33
#